data_AF-A0A485BCB7-F1
#
_entry.id   AF-A0A485BCB7-F1
#
_cell.length_a   1.000
_cell.length_b   1.000
_cell.length_c   1.000
_cell.angle_alpha   90.00
_cell.angle_beta   90.00
_cell.angle_gamma   90.00
#
_symmetry.space_group_name_H-M   'P 1'
#
loop_
_entity.id
_entity.type
_entity.pdbx_description
1 polymer ?
#
loop_
_entity_poly.entity_id
_entity_poly.type
_entity_poly.pdbx_seq_one_letter_code
_entity_poly.pdbx_strand_id
1 'polypeptide(L)'
;MTDHTLTRIPQSIPHSIWPADELRRAEKTAAESLGISLYELMERAGKAAFDMARSAYPAAAHWLILCGHGNNGGDGYVVARLAQAAGIRVTLMAQTVDKPLPEEAHTAHQACLQAAEPFIRRISHGRRTWT
;
A
#
# COMPACT_ATOMS: atom_id res chain seq x y z
N MET A 1 17.41 -50.61 0.90
CA MET A 1 16.61 -49.72 1.76
C MET A 1 17.17 -48.32 1.58
N THR A 2 16.49 -47.49 0.80
CA THR A 2 16.88 -46.10 0.55
C THR A 2 16.66 -45.30 1.83
N ASP A 3 17.77 -44.89 2.43
CA ASP A 3 17.82 -43.97 3.55
C ASP A 3 17.21 -42.63 3.12
N HIS A 4 16.13 -42.22 3.80
CA HIS A 4 15.47 -40.95 3.56
C HIS A 4 16.33 -39.87 4.20
N THR A 5 17.22 -39.28 3.41
CA THR A 5 17.98 -38.09 3.78
C THR A 5 16.99 -37.03 4.27
N LEU A 6 17.01 -36.79 5.59
CA LEU A 6 16.27 -35.70 6.23
C LEU A 6 16.69 -34.39 5.59
N THR A 7 15.86 -33.85 4.69
CA THR A 7 15.97 -32.47 4.24
C THR A 7 15.77 -31.58 5.48
N ARG A 8 16.87 -31.13 6.08
CA ARG A 8 16.84 -30.12 7.15
C ARG A 8 16.23 -28.85 6.55
N ILE A 9 14.97 -28.58 6.88
CA ILE A 9 14.37 -27.27 6.61
C ILE A 9 15.13 -26.29 7.53
N PRO A 10 15.92 -25.36 6.97
CA PRO A 10 16.66 -24.42 7.79
C PRO A 10 15.64 -23.54 8.52
N GLN A 11 15.78 -23.46 9.84
CA GLN A 11 15.23 -22.48 10.78
C GLN A 11 13.87 -21.86 10.39
N SER A 12 12.83 -22.21 11.17
CA SER A 12 11.57 -21.45 11.27
C SER A 12 11.82 -19.95 11.09
N ILE A 13 11.05 -19.30 10.22
CA ILE A 13 11.12 -17.85 10.02
C ILE A 13 11.03 -17.18 11.41
N PRO A 14 11.93 -16.25 11.79
CA PRO A 14 12.01 -15.71 13.14
C PRO A 14 10.82 -14.81 13.53
N HIS A 15 9.77 -14.77 12.72
CA HIS A 15 8.66 -13.83 12.85
C HIS A 15 7.31 -14.55 12.72
N SER A 16 6.38 -14.17 13.59
CA SER A 16 4.99 -14.62 13.53
C SER A 16 4.35 -14.17 12.21
N ILE A 17 3.77 -15.13 11.48
CA ILE A 17 2.92 -14.85 10.32
C ILE A 17 1.48 -14.81 10.83
N TRP A 18 0.81 -13.69 10.60
CA TRP A 18 -0.57 -13.48 11.04
C TRP A 18 -1.54 -13.66 9.87
N PRO A 19 -2.68 -14.36 10.08
CA PRO A 19 -3.78 -14.35 9.12
C PRO A 19 -4.27 -12.92 8.86
N ALA A 20 -4.64 -12.62 7.61
CA ALA A 20 -5.09 -11.28 7.21
C ALA A 20 -6.29 -10.79 8.03
N ASP A 21 -7.21 -11.68 8.38
CA ASP A 21 -8.38 -11.35 9.22
C ASP A 21 -8.00 -11.02 10.66
N GLU A 22 -6.95 -11.64 11.17
CA GLU A 22 -6.45 -11.35 12.52
C GLU A 22 -5.71 -10.03 12.56
N LEU A 23 -4.87 -9.75 11.54
CA LEU A 23 -4.21 -8.46 11.40
C LEU A 23 -5.23 -7.31 11.34
N ARG A 24 -6.30 -7.47 10.55
CA ARG A 24 -7.37 -6.47 10.44
C ARG A 24 -8.11 -6.22 11.74
N ARG A 25 -8.28 -7.24 12.59
CA ARG A 25 -8.83 -7.07 13.94
C ARG A 25 -7.83 -6.35 14.85
N ALA A 26 -6.56 -6.75 14.78
CA ALA A 26 -5.50 -6.16 15.58
C ALA A 26 -5.27 -4.68 15.25
N GLU A 27 -5.36 -4.27 13.98
CA GLU A 27 -5.28 -2.87 13.56
C GLU A 27 -6.37 -2.01 14.19
N LYS A 28 -7.61 -2.53 14.24
CA LYS A 28 -8.72 -1.84 14.91
C LYS A 28 -8.47 -1.68 16.41
N THR A 29 -8.08 -2.76 17.09
CA THR A 29 -7.74 -2.71 18.52
C THR A 29 -6.56 -1.76 18.79
N ALA A 30 -5.55 -1.76 17.92
CA ALA A 30 -4.39 -0.87 18.03
C ALA A 30 -4.81 0.59 17.88
N ALA A 31 -5.61 0.93 16.86
CA ALA A 31 -6.12 2.27 16.65
C ALA A 31 -6.93 2.77 17.86
N GLU A 32 -7.87 1.95 18.35
CA GLU A 32 -8.65 2.24 19.56
C GLU A 32 -7.75 2.46 20.79
N SER A 33 -6.76 1.59 21.02
CA SER A 33 -5.84 1.69 22.17
C SER A 33 -4.95 2.93 22.14
N LEU A 34 -4.66 3.45 20.94
CA LEU A 34 -3.83 4.63 20.72
C LEU A 34 -4.67 5.91 20.62
N GLY A 35 -6.00 5.81 20.65
CA GLY A 35 -6.90 6.95 20.48
C GLY A 35 -6.81 7.60 19.10
N ILE A 36 -6.48 6.82 18.06
CA ILE A 36 -6.39 7.28 16.67
C ILE A 36 -7.41 6.57 15.81
N SER A 37 -7.75 7.18 14.68
CA SER A 37 -8.54 6.58 13.62
C SER A 37 -7.73 5.54 12.82
N LEU A 38 -8.43 4.63 12.15
CA LEU A 38 -7.82 3.72 11.17
C LEU A 38 -7.20 4.49 9.99
N TYR A 39 -7.75 5.65 9.63
CA TYR A 39 -7.17 6.52 8.62
C TYR A 39 -5.82 7.09 9.07
N GLU A 40 -5.68 7.55 10.32
CA GLU A 40 -4.39 7.98 10.86
C GLU A 40 -3.37 6.83 10.92
N LEU A 41 -3.82 5.60 11.19
CA LEU A 41 -2.96 4.42 11.12
C LEU A 41 -2.46 4.17 9.69
N MET A 42 -3.35 4.27 8.69
CA MET A 42 -3.00 4.21 7.25
C MET A 42 -2.03 5.33 6.85
N GLU A 43 -2.23 6.56 7.34
CA GLU A 43 -1.29 7.66 7.06
C GLU A 43 0.12 7.36 7.60
N ARG A 44 0.22 6.75 8.79
CA ARG A 44 1.49 6.32 9.36
C ARG A 44 2.13 5.20 8.55
N ALA A 45 1.36 4.20 8.13
CA ALA A 45 1.84 3.09 7.31
C ALA A 45 2.35 3.59 5.94
N GLY A 46 1.57 4.40 5.24
CA GLY A 46 1.95 5.01 3.97
C GLY A 46 3.18 5.94 4.11
N LYS A 47 3.27 6.72 5.20
CA LYS A 47 4.45 7.56 5.48
C LYS A 47 5.71 6.72 5.69
N ALA A 48 5.63 5.65 6.46
CA ALA A 48 6.76 4.75 6.66
C ALA A 48 7.21 4.10 5.34
N ALA A 49 6.26 3.67 4.50
CA ALA A 49 6.57 3.13 3.17
C ALA A 49 7.23 4.17 2.26
N PHE A 50 6.74 5.41 2.25
CA PHE A 50 7.33 6.53 1.51
C PHE A 50 8.77 6.82 1.97
N ASP A 51 9.00 6.95 3.27
CA ASP A 51 10.33 7.23 3.84
C ASP A 51 11.33 6.13 3.47
N MET A 52 10.91 4.86 3.59
CA MET A 52 11.72 3.71 3.21
C MET A 52 12.07 3.72 1.72
N ALA A 53 11.08 3.92 0.84
CA ALA A 53 11.29 3.95 -0.60
C ALA A 53 12.22 5.11 -1.02
N ARG A 54 12.04 6.29 -0.42
CA ARG A 54 12.88 7.46 -0.69
C ARG A 54 14.32 7.24 -0.21
N SER A 55 14.51 6.62 0.95
CA SER A 55 15.83 6.31 1.47
C SER A 55 16.54 5.24 0.65
N ALA A 56 15.83 4.23 0.17
CA ALA A 56 16.39 3.16 -0.64
C ALA A 56 16.73 3.62 -2.07
N TYR A 57 15.95 4.56 -2.61
CA TYR A 57 16.08 5.02 -4.00
C TYR A 57 16.18 6.56 -4.09
N PRO A 58 17.23 7.19 -3.54
CA PRO A 58 17.33 8.65 -3.44
C PRO A 58 17.42 9.37 -4.79
N ALA A 59 17.87 8.68 -5.84
CA ALA A 59 17.98 9.23 -7.20
C ALA A 59 16.69 9.07 -8.05
N ALA A 60 15.68 8.36 -7.54
CA ALA A 60 14.47 8.08 -8.31
C ALA A 60 13.58 9.33 -8.40
N ALA A 61 13.60 9.99 -9.55
CA ALA A 61 12.83 11.20 -9.82
C ALA A 61 11.39 10.96 -10.31
N HIS A 62 11.03 9.72 -10.66
CA HIS A 62 9.69 9.35 -11.13
C HIS A 62 9.27 7.99 -10.60
N TRP A 63 8.15 7.93 -9.89
CA TRP A 63 7.60 6.72 -9.28
C TRP A 63 6.32 6.29 -10.00
N LEU A 64 6.19 4.98 -10.23
CA LEU A 64 4.93 4.34 -10.61
C LEU A 64 4.33 3.71 -9.36
N ILE A 65 3.12 4.14 -9.00
CA ILE A 65 2.38 3.62 -7.83
C ILE A 65 1.15 2.89 -8.32
N LEU A 66 1.02 1.62 -7.94
CA LEU A 66 -0.08 0.74 -8.32
C LEU A 66 -1.00 0.51 -7.12
N CYS A 67 -2.17 1.16 -7.10
CA CYS A 67 -3.14 1.05 -6.01
C CYS A 67 -4.20 0.01 -6.34
N GLY A 68 -4.32 -1.02 -5.49
CA GLY A 68 -5.46 -1.94 -5.50
C GLY A 68 -6.71 -1.33 -4.86
N HIS A 69 -7.79 -2.12 -4.74
CA HIS A 69 -9.07 -1.62 -4.19
C HIS A 69 -9.19 -1.69 -2.64
N GLY A 70 -8.19 -2.24 -1.94
CA GLY A 70 -8.20 -2.45 -0.48
C GLY A 70 -7.44 -1.38 0.31
N ASN A 71 -7.24 -1.62 1.61
CA ASN A 71 -6.51 -0.70 2.50
C ASN A 71 -5.06 -0.43 2.05
N ASN A 72 -4.38 -1.43 1.50
CA ASN A 72 -3.05 -1.24 0.91
C ASN A 72 -3.07 -0.29 -0.31
N GLY A 73 -4.21 -0.20 -1.02
CA GLY A 73 -4.41 0.82 -2.05
C GLY A 73 -4.50 2.22 -1.43
N GLY A 74 -5.15 2.33 -0.28
CA GLY A 74 -5.13 3.50 0.61
C GLY A 74 -3.72 3.96 0.96
N ASP A 75 -2.87 3.06 1.44
CA ASP A 75 -1.46 3.37 1.73
C ASP A 75 -0.74 3.91 0.47
N GLY A 76 -1.02 3.32 -0.70
CA GLY A 76 -0.48 3.78 -1.97
C GLY A 76 -0.86 5.22 -2.31
N TYR A 77 -2.11 5.64 -2.03
CA TYR A 77 -2.53 7.03 -2.21
C TYR A 77 -1.81 7.98 -1.25
N VAL A 78 -1.55 7.55 -0.01
CA VAL A 78 -0.73 8.31 0.95
C VAL A 78 0.70 8.47 0.42
N VAL A 79 1.32 7.38 -0.05
CA VAL A 79 2.68 7.42 -0.65
C VAL A 79 2.72 8.36 -1.85
N ALA A 80 1.71 8.31 -2.72
CA ALA A 80 1.64 9.18 -3.90
C ALA A 80 1.59 10.66 -3.52
N ARG A 81 0.69 11.03 -2.60
CA ARG A 81 0.57 12.39 -2.08
C ARG A 81 1.89 12.88 -1.48
N LEU A 82 2.56 12.05 -0.68
CA LEU A 82 3.83 12.41 -0.05
C LEU A 82 4.97 12.54 -1.06
N ALA A 83 5.03 11.66 -2.05
CA ALA A 83 6.03 11.73 -3.12
C ALA A 83 5.87 13.00 -3.95
N GLN A 84 4.64 13.36 -4.32
CA GLN A 84 4.35 14.62 -5.01
C GLN A 84 4.77 15.84 -4.17
N ALA A 85 4.40 15.86 -2.88
CA ALA A 85 4.79 16.94 -1.96
C ALA A 85 6.32 17.07 -1.82
N ALA A 86 7.06 15.97 -2.03
CA ALA A 86 8.53 15.95 -2.04
C ALA A 86 9.14 16.30 -3.41
N GLY A 87 8.34 16.68 -4.41
CA GLY A 87 8.81 17.04 -5.77
C GLY A 87 9.13 15.84 -6.66
N ILE A 88 8.74 14.62 -6.27
CA ILE A 88 8.92 13.42 -7.09
C ILE A 88 7.77 13.34 -8.09
N ARG A 89 8.08 13.07 -9.36
CA ARG A 89 7.04 12.84 -10.38
C ARG A 89 6.32 11.53 -10.05
N VAL A 90 5.00 11.53 -10.10
CA VAL A 90 4.20 10.32 -9.83
C VAL A 90 3.32 9.99 -11.02
N THR A 91 3.37 8.72 -11.45
CA THR A 91 2.31 8.10 -12.23
C THR A 91 1.59 7.15 -11.30
N LEU A 92 0.29 7.37 -11.12
CA LEU A 92 -0.54 6.50 -10.29
C LEU A 92 -1.45 5.69 -11.18
N MET A 93 -1.53 4.39 -10.94
CA MET A 93 -2.52 3.53 -11.56
C MET A 93 -3.37 2.87 -10.50
N ALA A 94 -4.68 3.12 -10.56
CA ALA A 94 -5.64 2.53 -9.64
C ALA A 94 -6.45 1.45 -10.34
N GLN A 95 -6.61 0.30 -9.70
CA GLN A 95 -7.55 -0.72 -10.14
C GLN A 95 -8.97 -0.17 -10.05
N THR A 96 -9.73 -0.27 -11.13
CA THR A 96 -11.17 -0.02 -11.10
C THR A 96 -11.92 -1.32 -10.89
N VAL A 97 -12.75 -1.35 -9.85
CA VAL A 97 -13.68 -2.42 -9.55
C VAL A 97 -15.03 -1.81 -9.22
N ASP A 98 -16.12 -2.53 -9.46
CA ASP A 98 -17.49 -2.07 -9.18
C ASP A 98 -17.85 -2.09 -7.68
N LYS A 99 -16.83 -2.23 -6.81
CA LYS A 99 -16.96 -2.24 -5.36
C LYS A 99 -16.43 -0.92 -4.80
N PRO A 100 -17.12 -0.28 -3.83
CA PRO A 100 -16.58 0.89 -3.16
C PRO A 100 -15.27 0.58 -2.44
N LEU A 101 -14.38 1.58 -2.39
CA LEU A 101 -13.18 1.52 -1.56
C LEU A 101 -13.58 1.42 -0.07
N PRO A 102 -12.77 0.76 0.77
CA PRO A 102 -12.84 0.95 2.22
C PRO A 102 -12.81 2.44 2.60
N GLU A 103 -13.40 2.80 3.73
CA GLU A 103 -13.59 4.20 4.14
C GLU A 103 -12.28 4.98 4.22
N GLU A 104 -11.26 4.37 4.83
CA GLU A 104 -9.94 4.97 4.99
C GLU A 104 -9.24 5.10 3.64
N ALA A 105 -9.33 4.08 2.79
CA ALA A 105 -8.75 4.10 1.45
C ALA A 105 -9.45 5.13 0.55
N HIS A 106 -10.76 5.31 0.70
CA HIS A 106 -11.51 6.36 0.03
C HIS A 106 -11.02 7.74 0.48
N THR A 107 -10.85 7.95 1.78
CA THR A 107 -10.33 9.20 2.34
C THR A 107 -8.93 9.52 1.81
N ALA A 108 -8.04 8.53 1.79
CA ALA A 108 -6.70 8.66 1.22
C ALA A 108 -6.72 9.00 -0.27
N HIS A 109 -7.61 8.35 -1.03
CA HIS A 109 -7.82 8.64 -2.45
C HIS A 109 -8.28 10.09 -2.68
N GLN A 110 -9.25 10.58 -1.90
CA GLN A 110 -9.71 11.98 -2.00
C GLN A 110 -8.59 12.97 -1.63
N ALA A 111 -7.84 12.70 -0.56
CA ALA A 111 -6.71 13.54 -0.17
C ALA A 111 -5.61 13.57 -1.25
N CYS A 112 -5.37 12.45 -1.93
CA CYS A 112 -4.42 12.38 -3.05
C CYS A 112 -4.89 13.20 -4.26
N LEU A 113 -6.19 13.19 -4.59
CA LEU A 113 -6.75 14.01 -5.66
C LEU A 113 -6.63 15.52 -5.37
N GLN A 114 -6.83 15.92 -4.11
CA GLN A 114 -6.77 17.32 -3.70
C GLN A 114 -5.35 17.89 -3.68
N ALA A 115 -4.32 17.05 -3.50
CA ALA A 115 -2.93 17.46 -3.32
C ALA A 115 -2.20 17.89 -4.63
N ALA A 116 -2.94 18.02 -5.73
CA ALA A 116 -2.55 18.27 -7.14
C ALA A 116 -2.67 17.01 -8.00
N GLU A 117 -3.34 17.16 -9.16
CA GLU A 117 -3.65 16.13 -10.15
C GLU A 117 -2.42 15.25 -10.44
N PRO A 118 -2.29 14.08 -9.80
CA PRO A 118 -1.39 13.06 -10.31
C PRO A 118 -1.94 12.67 -11.67
N PHE A 119 -1.08 12.25 -12.60
CA PHE A 119 -1.60 11.60 -13.80
C PHE A 119 -2.11 10.20 -13.40
N ILE A 120 -3.36 10.15 -12.92
CA ILE A 120 -4.03 8.94 -12.45
C ILE A 120 -4.61 8.23 -13.67
N ARG A 121 -4.04 7.07 -14.04
CA ARG A 121 -4.65 6.18 -15.03
C ARG A 121 -5.43 5.07 -14.33
N ARG A 122 -6.72 4.97 -14.64
CA ARG A 122 -7.56 3.86 -14.18
C ARG A 122 -7.30 2.62 -15.02
N ILE A 123 -7.03 1.49 -14.36
CA ILE A 123 -6.93 0.19 -15.03
C ILE A 123 -8.27 -0.52 -14.88
N SER A 124 -9.01 -0.70 -15.98
CA SER A 124 -10.20 -1.54 -16.05
C SER A 124 -9.86 -2.95 -16.53
N HIS A 125 -10.59 -3.95 -16.02
CA HIS A 125 -10.55 -5.30 -16.57
C HIS A 125 -11.22 -5.29 -17.95
N GLY A 126 -10.44 -5.08 -19.02
CA GLY A 126 -10.91 -5.19 -20.39
C GLY A 126 -10.29 -4.16 -21.34
N ARG A 127 -9.54 -4.67 -22.32
CA ARG A 127 -8.82 -3.98 -23.42
C ARG A 127 -7.61 -3.13 -23.00
N ARG A 128 -6.44 -3.77 -23.15
CA ARG A 128 -5.15 -3.09 -23.35
C ARG A 128 -5.16 -2.43 -24.72
N THR A 129 -5.10 -1.11 -24.78
CA THR A 129 -4.52 -0.41 -25.93
C THR A 129 -3.33 0.39 -25.43
N TRP A 130 -2.14 -0.10 -25.77
CA TRP A 130 -0.89 0.65 -25.65
C TRP A 130 -0.70 1.39 -26.97
N THR A 131 -0.80 2.71 -26.92
CA THR A 131 -0.30 3.63 -27.96
C THR A 131 0.42 4.75 -27.25
#